data_AF-A0A382YI95-F1
#
_entry.id   AF-A0A382YI95-F1
#
_cell.length_a   1.000
_cell.length_b   1.000
_cell.length_c   1.000
_cell.angle_alpha   90.00
_cell.angle_beta   90.00
_cell.angle_gamma   90.00
#
_symmetry.space_group_name_H-M   'P 1'
#
loop_
_entity.id
_entity.type
_entity.pdbx_description
1 polymer ?
#
loop_
_entity_poly.entity_id
_entity_poly.type
_entity_poly.pdbx_seq_one_letter_code
_entity_poly.pdbx_strand_id
1 'polypeptide(L)'
;NPARDERTVCVVERAVDILNVEKSGAFRGHYHVLGGKISPMNGVGPEELRVAQLEQRLADGAADELIIALGTDVEGDATGHYLAKRLAKRGVKITRIAHGLPAGSGLEFADELTLSQALEGRRELDVK
;
A
#
# COMPACT_ATOMS: atom_id res chain seq x y z
N ASN A 1 19.18 9.47 4.12
CA ASN A 1 19.77 8.31 4.82
C ASN A 1 20.26 7.37 3.73
N PRO A 2 21.57 7.30 3.47
CA PRO A 2 22.14 6.48 2.39
C PRO A 2 21.97 4.97 2.60
N ALA A 3 21.50 4.52 3.77
CA ALA A 3 21.21 3.10 4.02
C ALA A 3 19.80 2.65 3.57
N ARG A 4 18.96 3.58 3.08
CA ARG A 4 17.62 3.23 2.57
C ARG A 4 17.70 2.74 1.13
N ASP A 5 16.84 1.79 0.80
CA ASP A 5 16.72 1.28 -0.55
C ASP A 5 15.97 2.28 -1.43
N GLU A 6 16.67 2.88 -2.39
CA GLU A 6 16.11 3.85 -3.33
C GLU A 6 15.15 3.18 -4.33
N ARG A 7 15.26 1.87 -4.54
CA ARG A 7 14.47 1.11 -5.53
C ARG A 7 13.06 0.77 -5.06
N THR A 8 12.75 0.93 -3.78
CA THR A 8 11.44 0.59 -3.21
C THR A 8 10.74 1.81 -2.61
N VAL A 9 9.48 2.02 -3.02
CA VAL A 9 8.64 3.12 -2.53
C VAL A 9 7.37 2.55 -1.90
N CYS A 10 7.15 2.85 -0.61
CA CYS A 10 5.92 2.52 0.10
C CYS A 10 4.98 3.73 0.12
N VAL A 11 3.81 3.58 -0.50
CA VAL A 11 2.77 4.60 -0.59
C VAL A 11 1.85 4.46 0.60
N VAL A 12 1.77 5.50 1.41
CA VAL A 12 0.90 5.58 2.59
C VAL A 12 -0.10 6.72 2.47
N GLU A 13 -1.21 6.61 3.19
CA GLU A 13 -2.27 7.61 3.15
C GLU A 13 -1.81 8.93 3.80
N ARG A 14 -1.33 8.85 5.05
CA ARG A 14 -0.96 10.02 5.88
C ARG A 14 0.45 9.87 6.43
N ALA A 15 1.03 10.99 6.85
CA ALA A 15 2.38 11.02 7.43
C ALA A 15 2.51 10.17 8.71
N VAL A 16 1.44 10.07 9.50
CA VAL A 16 1.43 9.24 10.71
C VAL A 16 1.58 7.75 10.43
N ASP A 17 1.16 7.29 9.25
CA ASP A 17 1.21 5.88 8.87
C ASP A 17 2.66 5.43 8.59
N ILE A 18 3.55 6.37 8.23
CA ILE A 18 5.00 6.11 8.14
C ILE A 18 5.52 5.57 9.47
N LEU A 19 5.11 6.16 10.59
CA LEU A 19 5.58 5.74 11.92
C LEU A 19 5.15 4.31 12.23
N ASN A 20 3.97 3.89 11.78
CA ASN A 20 3.48 2.53 11.99
C ASN A 20 4.29 1.52 11.18
N VAL A 21 4.63 1.85 9.93
CA VAL A 21 5.48 0.99 9.10
C VAL A 21 6.92 0.95 9.64
N GLU A 22 7.50 2.08 10.02
CA GLU A 22 8.86 2.14 10.60
C GLU A 22 8.98 1.33 11.90
N LYS A 23 7.96 1.37 12.77
CA LYS A 23 7.95 0.59 14.02
C LYS A 23 8.06 -0.91 13.79
N SER A 24 7.63 -1.42 12.64
CA SER A 24 7.76 -2.84 12.30
C SER A 24 9.22 -3.25 12.02
N GLY A 25 10.09 -2.30 11.67
CA GLY A 25 11.45 -2.57 11.20
C GLY A 25 11.54 -3.36 9.88
N ALA A 26 10.40 -3.68 9.26
CA ALA A 26 10.31 -4.57 8.09
C ALA A 26 10.56 -3.86 6.76
N PHE A 27 10.39 -2.54 6.70
CA PHE A 27 10.58 -1.75 5.48
C PHE A 27 11.80 -0.84 5.58
N ARG A 28 12.62 -0.84 4.53
CA ARG A 28 13.86 -0.05 4.45
C ARG A 28 13.92 0.89 3.25
N GLY A 29 12.86 0.92 2.44
CA GLY A 29 12.78 1.83 1.31
C GLY A 29 12.33 3.22 1.71
N HIS A 30 11.85 3.99 0.74
CA HIS A 30 11.31 5.32 0.97
C HIS A 30 9.79 5.34 1.02
N TYR A 31 9.24 6.39 1.64
CA TYR A 31 7.80 6.60 1.68
C TYR A 31 7.35 7.67 0.69
N HIS A 32 6.12 7.51 0.23
CA HIS A 32 5.35 8.55 -0.43
C HIS A 32 4.02 8.72 0.29
N VAL A 33 3.72 9.93 0.74
CA VAL A 33 2.44 10.25 1.40
C VAL A 33 1.48 10.79 0.36
N LEU A 34 0.35 10.10 0.14
CA LEU A 34 -0.69 10.56 -0.80
C LEU A 34 -1.42 11.80 -0.30
N GLY A 35 -1.59 11.92 1.02
CA GLY A 35 -2.38 13.00 1.64
C GLY A 35 -3.88 12.68 1.74
N GLY A 36 -4.24 11.40 1.64
CA GLY A 36 -5.62 10.93 1.66
C GLY A 36 -5.84 9.77 0.70
N LYS A 37 -7.11 9.47 0.47
CA LYS A 37 -7.61 8.46 -0.47
C LYS A 37 -8.79 9.04 -1.26
N ILE A 38 -9.06 8.48 -2.43
CA ILE A 38 -10.16 8.89 -3.29
C ILE A 38 -11.46 8.59 -2.56
N SER A 39 -12.29 9.61 -2.37
CA SER A 39 -13.56 9.50 -1.67
C SER A 39 -14.62 10.36 -2.38
N PRO A 40 -15.42 9.76 -3.29
CA PRO A 40 -16.47 10.49 -3.98
C PRO A 40 -17.49 11.12 -3.01
N MET A 41 -17.74 10.48 -1.88
CA MET A 41 -18.68 10.97 -0.86
C MET A 41 -18.19 12.24 -0.18
N ASN A 42 -16.88 12.37 0.02
CA ASN A 42 -16.26 13.58 0.57
C ASN A 42 -15.79 14.56 -0.52
N GLY A 43 -16.11 14.27 -1.80
CA GLY A 43 -15.68 15.07 -2.94
C GLY A 43 -14.18 14.99 -3.25
N VAL A 44 -13.45 14.03 -2.68
CA VAL A 44 -11.99 13.89 -2.82
C VAL A 44 -11.64 13.15 -4.11
N GLY A 45 -11.14 13.89 -5.10
CA GLY A 45 -10.67 13.37 -6.38
C GLY A 45 -9.18 12.98 -6.39
N PRO A 46 -8.70 12.24 -7.42
CA PRO A 46 -7.28 11.92 -7.57
C PRO A 46 -6.34 13.14 -7.66
N GLU A 47 -6.85 14.26 -8.16
CA GLU A 47 -6.16 15.54 -8.30
C GLU A 47 -5.86 16.23 -6.96
N GLU A 48 -6.62 15.90 -5.91
CA GLU A 48 -6.39 16.38 -4.55
C GLU A 48 -5.34 15.53 -3.82
N LEU A 49 -5.04 14.36 -4.36
CA LEU A 49 -4.00 13.48 -3.87
C LEU A 49 -2.65 13.81 -4.53
N ARG A 50 -1.56 13.45 -3.85
CA ARG A 50 -0.20 13.66 -4.34
C ARG A 50 0.24 12.62 -5.38
N VAL A 51 -0.64 12.32 -6.34
CA VAL A 51 -0.40 11.32 -7.39
C VAL A 51 0.58 11.85 -8.44
N ALA A 52 0.48 13.12 -8.83
CA ALA A 52 1.38 13.72 -9.80
C ALA A 52 2.85 13.73 -9.33
N GLN A 53 3.08 13.99 -8.04
CA GLN A 53 4.42 13.95 -7.44
C GLN A 53 4.94 12.52 -7.35
N LEU A 54 4.05 11.54 -7.10
CA LEU A 54 4.42 10.12 -7.18
C LEU A 54 4.85 9.74 -8.60
N GLU A 55 4.10 10.19 -9.61
CA GLU A 55 4.41 9.96 -11.02
C GLU A 55 5.74 10.57 -11.44
N GLN A 56 6.04 11.78 -10.98
CA GLN A 56 7.33 12.43 -11.22
C GLN A 56 8.47 11.67 -10.55
N ARG A 57 8.25 11.19 -9.33
CA ARG A 57 9.24 10.40 -8.59
C ARG A 57 9.53 9.05 -9.24
N LEU A 58 8.52 8.45 -9.87
CA LEU A 58 8.65 7.20 -10.63
C LEU A 58 9.08 7.44 -12.09
N ALA A 59 9.28 8.69 -12.51
CA ALA A 59 9.90 8.97 -13.80
C ALA A 59 11.36 8.49 -13.78
N ASP A 60 11.91 8.25 -14.96
CA ASP A 60 13.32 7.87 -15.17
C ASP A 60 13.75 6.53 -14.53
N GLY A 61 12.80 5.69 -14.12
CA GLY A 61 13.10 4.34 -13.61
C GLY A 61 13.73 4.33 -12.22
N ALA A 62 13.46 5.35 -11.40
CA ALA A 62 14.05 5.50 -10.08
C ALA A 62 13.63 4.41 -9.06
N ALA A 63 12.51 3.73 -9.28
CA ALA A 63 12.03 2.67 -8.39
C ALA A 63 11.61 1.42 -9.19
N ASP A 64 11.97 0.26 -8.66
CA ASP A 64 11.63 -1.06 -9.22
C ASP A 64 10.31 -1.57 -8.64
N GLU A 65 9.97 -1.19 -7.41
CA GLU A 65 8.73 -1.60 -6.74
C GLU A 65 8.02 -0.45 -6.01
N LEU A 66 6.69 -0.44 -6.19
CA LEU A 66 5.77 0.43 -5.49
C LEU A 66 4.83 -0.42 -4.61
N ILE A 67 4.94 -0.26 -3.30
CA ILE A 67 4.12 -0.96 -2.32
C ILE A 67 2.95 -0.06 -1.91
N ILE A 68 1.73 -0.48 -2.15
CA ILE A 68 0.51 0.23 -1.72
C ILE A 68 0.19 -0.20 -0.29
N ALA A 69 0.34 0.73 0.65
CA ALA A 69 0.04 0.57 2.07
C ALA A 69 -1.08 1.53 2.49
N LEU A 70 -2.23 1.39 1.83
CA LEU A 70 -3.47 2.12 2.14
C LEU A 70 -4.42 1.25 2.97
N GLY A 71 -5.43 1.87 3.57
CA GLY A 71 -6.46 1.18 4.34
C GLY A 71 -7.14 0.04 3.57
N THR A 72 -7.74 -0.89 4.32
CA THR A 72 -8.46 -2.06 3.80
C THR A 72 -9.94 -1.79 3.56
N ASP A 73 -10.35 -0.52 3.64
CA ASP A 73 -11.71 -0.09 3.28
C ASP A 73 -11.87 0.12 1.77
N VAL A 74 -13.12 0.28 1.35
CA VAL A 74 -13.52 0.42 -0.06
C VAL A 74 -12.77 1.55 -0.77
N GLU A 75 -12.52 2.66 -0.08
CA GLU A 75 -11.86 3.84 -0.65
C GLU A 75 -10.35 3.60 -0.81
N GLY A 76 -9.71 2.93 0.17
CA GLY A 76 -8.32 2.49 0.09
C GLY A 76 -8.10 1.47 -1.04
N ASP A 77 -9.05 0.54 -1.21
CA ASP A 77 -9.05 -0.41 -2.33
C ASP A 77 -9.21 0.28 -3.68
N ALA A 78 -10.20 1.16 -3.82
CA ALA A 78 -10.41 1.95 -5.03
C ALA A 78 -9.18 2.79 -5.38
N THR A 79 -8.58 3.46 -4.39
CA THR A 79 -7.37 4.27 -4.56
C THR A 79 -6.17 3.43 -4.97
N GLY A 80 -5.94 2.30 -4.32
CA GLY A 80 -4.84 1.39 -4.67
C GLY A 80 -4.98 0.85 -6.08
N HIS A 81 -6.19 0.46 -6.49
CA HIS A 81 -6.47 -0.05 -7.82
C HIS A 81 -6.34 1.03 -8.90
N TYR A 82 -6.75 2.26 -8.57
CA TYR A 82 -6.54 3.44 -9.40
C TYR A 82 -5.04 3.70 -9.63
N LEU A 83 -4.24 3.73 -8.57
CA LEU A 83 -2.78 3.91 -8.65
C LEU A 83 -2.14 2.80 -9.48
N ALA A 84 -2.54 1.55 -9.26
CA ALA A 84 -2.05 0.41 -10.01
C ALA A 84 -2.28 0.58 -11.53
N LYS A 85 -3.51 0.89 -11.94
CA LYS A 85 -3.85 1.12 -13.36
C LYS A 85 -3.11 2.31 -13.96
N ARG A 86 -3.01 3.41 -13.20
CA ARG A 86 -2.38 4.65 -13.67
C ARG A 86 -0.86 4.50 -13.83
N LEU A 87 -0.22 3.72 -12.97
CA LEU A 87 1.23 3.54 -12.94
C LEU A 87 1.73 2.28 -13.68
N ALA A 88 0.85 1.35 -14.05
CA ALA A 88 1.21 0.10 -14.73
C ALA A 88 2.05 0.28 -16.00
N LYS A 89 1.86 1.38 -16.75
CA LYS A 89 2.59 1.66 -18.00
C LYS A 89 4.05 2.06 -17.78
N ARG A 90 4.49 2.27 -16.54
CA ARG A 90 5.85 2.74 -16.21
C ARG A 90 6.84 1.60 -15.95
N GLY A 91 6.41 0.34 -16.05
CA GLY A 91 7.29 -0.82 -15.84
C GLY A 91 7.69 -1.06 -14.38
N VAL A 92 7.11 -0.33 -13.42
CA VAL A 92 7.32 -0.54 -11.99
C VAL A 92 6.45 -1.72 -11.51
N LYS A 93 7.02 -2.59 -10.66
CA LYS A 93 6.25 -3.63 -9.99
C LYS A 93 5.34 -2.99 -8.95
N ILE A 94 4.04 -3.29 -9.00
CA ILE A 94 3.08 -2.75 -8.04
C ILE A 94 2.61 -3.88 -7.13
N THR A 95 2.82 -3.73 -5.84
CA THR A 95 2.39 -4.68 -4.81
C THR A 95 1.51 -3.98 -3.78
N ARG A 96 0.77 -4.75 -2.99
CA ARG A 96 -0.05 -4.24 -1.90
C ARG A 96 0.32 -5.00 -0.63
N ILE A 97 0.25 -4.32 0.51
CA ILE A 97 0.35 -5.00 1.81
C ILE A 97 -0.73 -6.08 1.92
N ALA A 98 -0.40 -7.16 2.63
CA ALA A 98 -1.34 -8.27 2.82
C ALA A 98 -2.56 -7.82 3.64
N HIS A 99 -3.71 -8.39 3.30
CA HIS A 99 -4.94 -8.31 4.08
C HIS A 99 -5.06 -9.55 4.96
N GLY A 100 -5.63 -9.39 6.15
CA GLY A 100 -5.98 -10.54 6.98
C GLY A 100 -5.92 -10.26 8.48
N LEU A 101 -5.68 -11.34 9.22
CA LEU A 101 -5.83 -11.38 10.67
C LEU A 101 -4.63 -10.77 11.39
N PRO A 102 -4.86 -9.99 12.47
CA PRO A 102 -3.80 -9.58 13.37
C PRO A 102 -3.03 -10.78 13.94
N ALA A 103 -1.73 -10.62 14.17
CA ALA A 103 -0.96 -11.64 14.86
C ALA A 103 -1.48 -11.81 16.30
N GLY A 104 -1.73 -13.06 16.70
CA GLY A 104 -2.21 -13.40 18.05
C GLY A 104 -3.72 -13.24 18.26
N SER A 105 -4.51 -12.86 17.24
CA SER A 105 -5.97 -12.95 17.32
C SER A 105 -6.46 -14.37 17.01
N GLY A 106 -7.41 -14.86 17.79
CA GLY A 106 -8.21 -16.03 17.42
C GLY A 106 -9.15 -15.75 16.25
N LEU A 107 -9.52 -16.79 15.49
CA LEU A 107 -10.45 -16.67 14.36
C LEU A 107 -11.83 -16.17 14.78
N GLU A 108 -12.23 -16.47 16.02
CA GLU A 108 -13.49 -16.08 16.63
C GLU A 108 -13.66 -14.57 16.82
N PHE A 109 -12.57 -13.80 16.72
CA PHE A 109 -12.58 -12.34 16.88
C PHE A 109 -12.54 -11.59 15.55
N ALA A 110 -12.50 -12.30 14.43
CA ALA A 110 -12.44 -11.71 13.11
C ALA A 110 -13.84 -11.54 12.52
N ASP A 111 -14.06 -10.42 11.85
CA ASP A 111 -15.28 -10.21 11.07
C ASP A 111 -15.25 -11.03 9.76
N GLU A 112 -16.43 -11.20 9.17
CA GLU A 112 -16.63 -12.02 7.96
C GLU A 112 -15.77 -11.52 6.77
N LEU A 113 -15.61 -10.20 6.62
CA LEU A 113 -14.85 -9.61 5.52
C LEU A 113 -13.35 -9.90 5.70
N THR A 114 -12.82 -9.70 6.90
CA THR A 114 -11.42 -10.02 7.23
C THR A 114 -11.12 -11.50 7.03
N LEU A 115 -12.03 -12.40 7.45
CA LEU A 115 -11.87 -13.84 7.23
C LEU A 115 -11.88 -14.21 5.75
N SER A 116 -12.80 -13.64 4.97
CA SER A 116 -12.86 -13.83 3.51
C SER A 116 -11.55 -13.41 2.85
N GLN A 117 -11.04 -12.22 3.17
CA GLN A 117 -9.78 -11.70 2.65
C GLN A 117 -8.58 -12.57 3.05
N ALA A 118 -8.53 -13.03 4.30
CA ALA A 118 -7.48 -13.91 4.79
C ALA A 118 -7.47 -15.27 4.07
N LEU A 119 -8.65 -15.82 3.78
CA LEU A 119 -8.80 -17.08 3.04
C LEU A 119 -8.40 -16.92 1.58
N GLU A 120 -8.78 -15.83 0.92
CA GLU A 120 -8.36 -15.51 -0.45
C GLU A 120 -6.84 -15.31 -0.55
N GLY A 121 -6.25 -14.62 0.43
CA GLY A 121 -4.82 -14.35 0.53
C GLY A 121 -3.98 -15.49 1.11
N ARG A 122 -4.54 -16.70 1.30
CA ARG A 122 -3.83 -17.82 1.89
C ARG A 122 -2.60 -18.21 1.06
N ARG A 123 -1.52 -18.56 1.75
CA ARG A 123 -0.27 -19.01 1.14
C ARG A 123 -0.07 -20.50 1.39
N GLU A 124 0.52 -21.17 0.41
CA GLU A 124 0.97 -22.55 0.57
C GLU A 124 2.08 -22.61 1.62
N LEU A 125 2.08 -23.68 2.43
CA LEU A 125 3.15 -23.94 3.39
C LEU A 125 4.25 -24.75 2.70
N ASP A 126 5.48 -24.26 2.75
CA ASP A 126 6.65 -25.00 2.27
C ASP A 126 6.93 -26.14 3.25
N VAL A 127 6.53 -27.37 2.88
CA VAL A 127 6.82 -28.60 3.63
C VAL A 127 8.13 -29.17 3.09
N LYS A 128 9.25 -28.62 3.56
CA LYS A 128 10.58 -29.21 3.40
C LYS A 128 10.96 -30.05 4.61
#